data_AF-A0A258C894-F1
#
_entry.id   AF-A0A258C894-F1
#
_cell.length_a   1.000
_cell.length_b   1.000
_cell.length_c   1.000
_cell.angle_alpha   90.00
_cell.angle_beta   90.00
_cell.angle_gamma   90.00
#
_symmetry.space_group_name_H-M   'P 1'
#
loop_
_entity.id
_entity.type
_entity.pdbx_description
1 polymer ?
#
loop_
_entity_poly.entity_id
_entity_poly.type
_entity_poly.pdbx_seq_one_letter_code
_entity_poly.pdbx_strand_id
1 'polypeptide(L)'
;LAESDPRWSIGLLRYFNPIGAHESGLIGEDPNGVPNNLLPYLLQVAVGRRKQLNVYGADYPTPDGTGIRDYIHVVDLVKGHLKALDRLEQVRGVSVWSLGTGKGHSVREMITAFEEVTGRPLPHVIKPRRAGDIAQCWSDPSKAWAELGWRAERDLVTMLADAWRWQSNNPRGYATETKLPAAMAS
;
A
#
# COMPACT_ATOMS: atom_id res chain seq x y z
N LEU A 1 -28.21 -5.21 -11.39
CA LEU A 1 -27.44 -6.46 -11.19
C LEU A 1 -28.07 -7.29 -10.06
N ALA A 2 -27.96 -6.91 -8.78
CA ALA A 2 -28.56 -7.70 -7.70
C ALA A 2 -30.11 -7.74 -7.70
N GLU A 3 -30.78 -6.72 -8.25
CA GLU A 3 -32.25 -6.75 -8.44
C GLU A 3 -32.70 -7.74 -9.52
N SER A 4 -31.78 -8.21 -10.37
CA SER A 4 -32.08 -9.12 -11.47
C SER A 4 -32.15 -10.59 -11.04
N ASP A 5 -31.50 -10.96 -9.93
CA ASP A 5 -31.56 -12.30 -9.34
C ASP A 5 -31.39 -12.22 -7.80
N PRO A 6 -32.44 -12.55 -7.01
CA PRO A 6 -32.39 -12.45 -5.56
C PRO A 6 -31.42 -13.43 -4.89
N ARG A 7 -30.88 -14.41 -5.64
CA ARG A 7 -29.88 -15.36 -5.12
C ARG A 7 -28.48 -14.74 -5.05
N TRP A 8 -28.24 -13.63 -5.73
CA TRP A 8 -26.91 -13.02 -5.79
C TRP A 8 -26.49 -12.43 -4.45
N SER A 9 -25.21 -12.57 -4.14
CA SER A 9 -24.54 -11.94 -3.00
C SER A 9 -23.27 -11.29 -3.52
N ILE A 10 -23.20 -9.96 -3.47
CA ILE A 10 -22.15 -9.17 -4.09
C ILE A 10 -21.50 -8.27 -3.04
N GLY A 11 -20.19 -8.41 -2.86
CA GLY A 11 -19.38 -7.51 -2.04
C GLY A 11 -18.61 -6.50 -2.89
N LEU A 12 -18.81 -5.21 -2.65
CA LEU A 12 -18.01 -4.13 -3.21
C LEU A 12 -17.03 -3.65 -2.15
N LEU A 13 -15.79 -4.09 -2.25
CA LEU A 13 -14.71 -3.69 -1.35
C LEU A 13 -13.98 -2.47 -1.93
N ARG A 14 -14.10 -1.33 -1.24
CA ARG A 14 -13.44 -0.07 -1.63
C ARG A 14 -12.11 0.05 -0.90
N TYR A 15 -11.02 -0.15 -1.61
CA TYR A 15 -9.67 -0.07 -1.03
C TYR A 15 -9.19 1.37 -0.94
N PHE A 16 -8.38 1.63 0.07
CA PHE A 16 -7.59 2.85 0.17
C PHE A 16 -6.20 2.59 -0.39
N ASN A 17 -5.11 2.93 0.30
CA ASN A 17 -3.77 2.84 -0.26
C ASN A 17 -3.06 1.60 0.32
N PRO A 18 -3.17 0.41 -0.32
CA PRO A 18 -2.48 -0.78 0.16
C PRO A 18 -0.97 -0.61 0.07
N ILE A 19 -0.29 -0.94 1.16
CA ILE A 19 1.17 -0.96 1.27
C ILE A 19 1.63 -2.16 2.11
N GLY A 20 2.94 -2.33 2.25
CA GLY A 20 3.51 -3.45 2.98
C GLY A 20 3.85 -4.64 2.08
N ALA A 21 4.20 -5.74 2.72
CA ALA A 21 4.45 -7.02 2.07
C ALA A 21 4.09 -8.15 3.05
N HIS A 22 4.27 -9.40 2.65
CA HIS A 22 4.14 -10.49 3.62
C HIS A 22 5.35 -10.49 4.57
N GLU A 23 5.13 -10.80 5.84
CA GLU A 23 6.16 -10.75 6.89
C GLU A 23 7.34 -11.70 6.64
N SER A 24 7.16 -12.76 5.83
CA SER A 24 8.27 -13.62 5.42
C SER A 24 9.31 -12.89 4.56
N GLY A 25 8.95 -11.76 3.94
CA GLY A 25 9.80 -11.07 2.97
C GLY A 25 10.01 -11.86 1.66
N LEU A 26 9.19 -12.88 1.40
CA LEU A 26 9.26 -13.72 0.19
C LEU A 26 8.26 -13.33 -0.90
N ILE A 27 7.24 -12.54 -0.55
CA ILE A 27 6.26 -12.00 -1.49
C ILE A 27 5.92 -10.56 -1.12
N GLY A 28 5.80 -9.71 -2.13
CA GLY A 28 5.44 -8.31 -2.03
C GLY A 28 5.16 -7.68 -3.40
N GLU A 29 5.04 -6.36 -3.44
CA GLU A 29 4.77 -5.62 -4.68
C GLU A 29 6.01 -5.60 -5.58
N ASP A 30 5.83 -5.92 -6.87
CA ASP A 30 6.85 -5.83 -7.92
C ASP A 30 6.25 -5.19 -9.18
N PRO A 31 6.14 -3.85 -9.22
CA PRO A 31 5.50 -3.16 -10.33
C PRO A 31 6.43 -3.14 -11.56
N ASN A 32 5.85 -3.39 -12.73
CA ASN A 32 6.54 -3.23 -14.00
C ASN A 32 6.86 -1.76 -14.29
N GLY A 33 8.09 -1.47 -14.70
CA GLY A 33 8.51 -0.13 -15.13
C GLY A 33 8.73 0.86 -13.98
N VAL A 34 8.37 2.13 -14.23
CA VAL A 34 8.47 3.19 -13.23
C VAL A 34 7.21 3.20 -12.38
N PRO A 35 7.30 2.99 -11.05
CA PRO A 35 6.11 3.01 -10.20
C PRO A 35 5.48 4.41 -10.18
N ASN A 36 4.15 4.46 -10.23
CA ASN A 36 3.41 5.72 -10.05
C ASN A 36 3.05 5.99 -8.58
N ASN A 37 3.02 4.94 -7.77
CA ASN A 37 2.65 4.94 -6.35
C ASN A 37 3.85 5.32 -5.46
N LEU A 38 3.54 5.88 -4.29
CA LEU A 38 4.55 6.39 -3.35
C LEU A 38 5.50 5.28 -2.84
N LEU A 39 4.95 4.20 -2.26
CA LEU A 39 5.75 3.20 -1.58
C LEU A 39 6.75 2.49 -2.52
N PRO A 40 6.37 1.95 -3.69
CA PRO A 40 7.33 1.24 -4.53
C PRO A 40 8.41 2.16 -5.10
N TYR A 41 8.07 3.43 -5.36
CA TYR A 41 9.07 4.40 -5.80
C TYR A 41 10.08 4.68 -4.68
N LEU A 42 9.60 4.91 -3.46
CA LEU A 42 10.40 5.09 -2.26
C LEU A 42 11.33 3.88 -2.02
N LEU A 43 10.79 2.66 -2.11
CA LEU A 43 11.55 1.42 -1.96
C LEU A 43 12.65 1.29 -3.01
N GLN A 44 12.37 1.66 -4.28
CA GLN A 44 13.39 1.68 -5.34
C GLN A 44 14.49 2.71 -5.10
N VAL A 45 14.20 3.85 -4.45
CA VAL A 45 15.23 4.81 -4.01
C VAL A 45 16.08 4.19 -2.91
N ALA A 46 15.45 3.54 -1.92
CA ALA A 46 16.13 2.93 -0.79
C ALA A 46 17.10 1.80 -1.18
N VAL A 47 16.79 1.02 -2.22
CA VAL A 47 17.72 0.03 -2.80
C VAL A 47 18.63 0.58 -3.91
N GLY A 48 18.67 1.90 -4.11
CA GLY A 48 19.59 2.55 -5.05
C GLY A 48 19.23 2.42 -6.53
N ARG A 49 18.05 1.89 -6.88
CA ARG A 49 17.56 1.84 -8.28
C ARG A 49 17.18 3.22 -8.80
N ARG A 50 16.94 4.18 -7.90
CA ARG A 50 16.60 5.57 -8.22
C ARG A 50 17.40 6.52 -7.32
N LYS A 51 17.68 7.71 -7.83
CA LYS A 51 18.49 8.71 -7.13
C LYS A 51 17.78 9.33 -5.93
N GLN A 52 16.48 9.58 -6.05
CA GLN A 52 15.69 10.32 -5.06
C GLN A 52 14.19 10.14 -5.30
N LEU A 53 13.39 10.34 -4.26
CA LEU A 53 11.93 10.40 -4.31
C LEU A 53 11.46 11.80 -4.75
N ASN A 54 10.42 11.86 -5.59
CA ASN A 54 9.75 13.12 -5.92
C ASN A 54 8.49 13.26 -5.05
N VAL A 55 8.46 14.26 -4.17
CA VAL A 55 7.29 14.62 -3.34
C VAL A 55 6.51 15.70 -4.07
N TYR A 56 5.27 15.40 -4.48
CA TYR A 56 4.47 16.29 -5.31
C TYR A 56 3.57 17.18 -4.44
N GLY A 57 3.90 18.46 -4.37
CA GLY A 57 3.23 19.43 -3.51
C GLY A 57 3.75 19.41 -2.07
N ALA A 58 3.92 20.61 -1.51
CA ALA A 58 4.29 20.84 -0.10
C ALA A 58 3.51 22.03 0.48
N ASP A 59 2.38 22.37 -0.14
CA ASP A 59 1.56 23.55 0.10
C ASP A 59 0.06 23.18 0.15
N TYR A 60 -0.28 21.90 0.30
CA TYR A 60 -1.65 21.47 0.56
C TYR A 60 -2.14 22.02 1.91
N PRO A 61 -3.46 22.19 2.10
CA PRO A 61 -4.04 22.53 3.40
C PRO A 61 -4.01 21.30 4.33
N THR A 62 -2.81 20.85 4.69
CA THR A 62 -2.49 19.74 5.60
C THR A 62 -1.45 20.22 6.61
N PRO A 63 -1.31 19.57 7.78
CA PRO A 63 -0.40 20.02 8.84
C PRO A 63 1.05 20.25 8.39
N ASP A 64 1.56 19.46 7.43
CA ASP A 64 2.93 19.59 6.91
C ASP A 64 3.02 20.00 5.43
N GLY A 65 1.88 20.37 4.83
CA GLY A 65 1.77 20.76 3.43
C GLY A 65 1.82 19.62 2.41
N THR A 66 2.08 18.38 2.81
CA THR A 66 2.10 17.22 1.91
C THR A 66 0.78 16.46 1.93
N GLY A 67 0.47 15.72 0.86
CA GLY A 67 -0.78 14.99 0.73
C GLY A 67 -0.94 13.90 1.79
N ILE A 68 -2.14 13.76 2.35
CA ILE A 68 -2.50 12.77 3.37
C ILE A 68 -3.32 11.64 2.76
N ARG A 69 -2.95 10.39 3.08
CA ARG A 69 -3.58 9.18 2.58
C ARG A 69 -3.75 8.14 3.69
N ASP A 70 -4.85 7.39 3.66
CA ASP A 70 -5.02 6.20 4.49
C ASP A 70 -4.28 5.02 3.87
N TYR A 71 -3.19 4.63 4.53
CA TYR A 71 -2.37 3.50 4.17
C TYR A 71 -2.80 2.28 4.97
N ILE A 72 -3.01 1.17 4.27
CA ILE A 72 -3.48 -0.09 4.87
C ILE A 72 -2.49 -1.21 4.53
N HIS A 73 -2.20 -2.07 5.50
CA HIS A 73 -1.34 -3.22 5.26
C HIS A 73 -2.01 -4.23 4.32
N VAL A 74 -1.30 -4.69 3.30
CA VAL A 74 -1.83 -5.61 2.28
C VAL A 74 -2.39 -6.91 2.89
N VAL A 75 -1.74 -7.46 3.93
CA VAL A 75 -2.25 -8.64 4.64
C VAL A 75 -3.57 -8.35 5.38
N ASP A 76 -3.74 -7.16 5.98
CA ASP A 76 -5.02 -6.80 6.62
C ASP A 76 -6.12 -6.65 5.57
N LEU A 77 -5.77 -6.10 4.40
CA LEU A 77 -6.67 -6.03 3.27
C LEU A 77 -7.11 -7.43 2.79
N VAL A 78 -6.19 -8.38 2.69
CA VAL A 78 -6.50 -9.79 2.36
C VAL A 78 -7.40 -10.43 3.43
N LYS A 79 -7.11 -10.23 4.72
CA LYS A 79 -8.00 -10.69 5.81
C LYS A 79 -9.41 -10.10 5.68
N GLY A 80 -9.53 -8.85 5.20
CA GLY A 80 -10.82 -8.20 4.94
C GLY A 80 -11.64 -8.88 3.85
N HIS A 81 -10.98 -9.43 2.83
CA HIS A 81 -11.65 -10.22 1.80
C HIS A 81 -12.23 -11.51 2.37
N LEU A 82 -11.49 -12.21 3.22
CA LEU A 82 -11.97 -13.44 3.86
C LEU A 82 -13.22 -13.16 4.70
N LYS A 83 -13.21 -12.09 5.50
CA LYS A 83 -14.38 -11.67 6.28
C LYS A 83 -15.57 -11.25 5.42
N ALA A 84 -15.32 -10.61 4.28
CA ALA A 84 -16.38 -10.30 3.33
C ALA A 84 -16.98 -11.56 2.72
N LEU A 85 -16.17 -12.57 2.36
CA LEU A 85 -16.65 -13.86 1.86
C LEU A 85 -17.54 -14.55 2.90
N ASP A 86 -17.08 -14.67 4.15
CA ASP A 86 -17.87 -15.24 5.26
C ASP A 86 -19.24 -14.54 5.39
N ARG A 87 -19.26 -13.21 5.23
CA ARG A 87 -20.49 -12.42 5.30
C ARG A 87 -21.42 -12.69 4.12
N LEU A 88 -20.87 -12.79 2.91
CA LEU A 88 -21.64 -12.98 1.68
C LEU A 88 -22.35 -14.34 1.63
N GLU A 89 -21.89 -15.35 2.36
CA GLU A 89 -22.62 -16.61 2.54
C GLU A 89 -23.98 -16.40 3.24
N GLN A 90 -24.03 -15.43 4.15
CA GLN A 90 -25.16 -15.18 5.05
C GLN A 90 -26.15 -14.13 4.53
N VAL A 91 -25.70 -13.23 3.64
CA VAL A 91 -26.53 -12.15 3.09
C VAL A 91 -26.79 -12.33 1.61
N ARG A 92 -27.78 -11.62 1.09
CA ARG A 92 -28.07 -11.50 -0.35
C ARG A 92 -28.13 -10.03 -0.73
N GLY A 93 -28.06 -9.75 -2.02
CA GLY A 93 -28.02 -8.39 -2.56
C GLY A 93 -26.60 -7.85 -2.67
N VAL A 94 -26.47 -6.52 -2.57
CA VAL A 94 -25.19 -5.82 -2.64
C VAL A 94 -24.81 -5.29 -1.27
N SER A 95 -23.60 -5.58 -0.85
CA SER A 95 -22.97 -4.95 0.31
C SER A 95 -21.71 -4.21 -0.12
N VAL A 96 -21.48 -3.06 0.52
CA VAL A 96 -20.35 -2.17 0.21
C VAL A 96 -19.60 -1.92 1.50
N TRP A 97 -18.29 -2.13 1.49
CA TRP A 97 -17.41 -1.94 2.64
C TRP A 97 -16.14 -1.19 2.24
N SER A 98 -15.78 -0.18 3.03
CA SER A 98 -14.49 0.51 2.91
C SER A 98 -13.44 -0.27 3.69
N LEU A 99 -12.36 -0.68 3.03
CA LEU A 99 -11.23 -1.34 3.68
C LEU A 99 -10.05 -0.36 3.76
N GLY A 100 -9.93 0.27 4.92
CA GLY A 100 -8.86 1.18 5.30
C GLY A 100 -8.70 1.19 6.82
N THR A 101 -7.76 1.99 7.32
CA THR A 101 -7.46 2.09 8.75
C THR A 101 -8.29 3.17 9.46
N GLY A 102 -8.80 4.13 8.69
CA GLY A 102 -9.42 5.36 9.18
C GLY A 102 -8.42 6.41 9.66
N LYS A 103 -7.13 6.16 9.47
CA LYS A 103 -6.04 7.06 9.84
C LYS A 103 -5.29 7.50 8.59
N GLY A 104 -5.17 8.80 8.41
CA GLY A 104 -4.36 9.37 7.34
C GLY A 104 -2.93 9.58 7.80
N HIS A 105 -1.97 9.31 6.92
CA HIS A 105 -0.58 9.75 7.06
C HIS A 105 -0.17 10.59 5.86
N SER A 106 0.65 11.60 6.12
CA SER A 106 1.22 12.46 5.10
C SER A 106 2.39 11.78 4.36
N VAL A 107 2.83 12.36 3.24
CA VAL A 107 4.03 11.89 2.55
C VAL A 107 5.27 12.08 3.44
N ARG A 108 5.35 13.17 4.20
CA ARG A 108 6.50 13.42 5.10
C ARG A 108 6.51 12.45 6.28
N GLU A 109 5.36 12.14 6.90
CA GLU A 109 5.27 11.10 7.93
C GLU A 109 5.72 9.73 7.40
N MET A 110 5.33 9.39 6.16
CA MET A 110 5.79 8.18 5.48
C MET A 110 7.31 8.13 5.32
N ILE A 111 7.93 9.25 4.92
CA ILE A 111 9.39 9.35 4.78
C ILE A 111 10.05 9.18 6.15
N THR A 112 9.63 9.93 7.16
CA THR A 112 10.21 9.87 8.52
C THR A 112 10.11 8.46 9.11
N ALA A 113 8.93 7.84 9.06
CA ALA A 113 8.74 6.48 9.56
C ALA A 113 9.61 5.46 8.80
N PHE A 114 9.83 5.67 7.50
CA PHE A 114 10.70 4.79 6.72
C PHE A 114 12.18 4.95 7.08
N GLU A 115 12.64 6.19 7.28
CA GLU A 115 14.00 6.48 7.74
C GLU A 115 14.25 5.87 9.13
N GLU A 116 13.27 5.92 10.03
CA GLU A 116 13.31 5.25 11.34
C GLU A 116 13.42 3.72 11.20
N VAL A 117 12.59 3.10 10.35
CA VAL A 117 12.60 1.65 10.10
C VAL A 117 13.93 1.18 9.51
N THR A 118 14.52 1.97 8.62
CA THR A 118 15.72 1.56 7.88
C THR A 118 17.03 2.04 8.51
N GLY A 119 16.97 3.02 9.42
CA GLY A 119 18.14 3.71 9.95
C GLY A 119 18.93 4.48 8.89
N ARG A 120 18.31 4.84 7.76
CA ARG A 120 18.96 5.47 6.61
C ARG A 120 18.14 6.66 6.12
N PRO A 121 18.79 7.78 5.73
CA PRO A 121 18.08 8.89 5.11
C PRO A 121 17.54 8.48 3.73
N LEU A 122 16.38 9.03 3.37
CA LEU A 122 15.75 8.86 2.08
C LEU A 122 15.89 10.15 1.26
N PRO A 123 16.75 10.17 0.22
CA PRO A 123 16.87 11.33 -0.65
C PRO A 123 15.54 11.67 -1.32
N HIS A 124 15.08 12.92 -1.20
CA HIS A 124 13.83 13.36 -1.81
C HIS A 124 13.89 14.84 -2.21
N VAL A 125 13.02 15.23 -3.15
CA VAL A 125 12.85 16.63 -3.56
C VAL A 125 11.38 16.97 -3.69
N ILE A 126 11.05 18.23 -3.41
CA ILE A 126 9.71 18.77 -3.65
C ILE A 126 9.55 19.07 -5.15
N LYS A 127 8.41 18.69 -5.71
CA LYS A 127 7.96 18.96 -7.08
C LYS A 127 6.61 19.69 -7.02
N PRO A 128 6.19 20.38 -8.11
CA PRO A 128 4.82 20.89 -8.22
C PRO A 128 3.77 19.80 -7.99
N ARG A 129 2.57 20.19 -7.57
CA ARG A 129 1.44 19.26 -7.39
C ARG A 129 1.14 18.51 -8.70
N ARG A 130 0.73 17.24 -8.60
CA ARG A 130 0.18 16.53 -9.76
C ARG A 130 -1.25 17.01 -10.00
N ALA A 131 -1.62 17.19 -11.27
CA ALA A 131 -3.00 17.52 -11.61
C ALA A 131 -3.94 16.39 -11.15
N GLY A 132 -5.01 16.74 -10.43
CA GLY A 132 -5.98 15.79 -9.89
C GLY A 132 -5.65 15.22 -8.50
N ASP A 133 -4.50 15.52 -7.90
CA ASP A 133 -4.19 15.06 -6.55
C ASP A 133 -5.01 15.81 -5.49
N ILE A 134 -5.79 15.04 -4.72
CA ILE A 134 -6.56 15.53 -3.57
C ILE A 134 -5.62 15.74 -2.37
N ALA A 135 -5.89 16.76 -1.56
CA ALA A 135 -5.08 17.07 -0.38
C ALA A 135 -5.12 15.93 0.66
N GLN A 136 -6.31 15.42 0.96
CA GLN A 136 -6.56 14.51 2.08
C GLN A 136 -7.60 13.45 1.70
N CYS A 137 -7.34 12.18 1.99
CA CYS A 137 -8.29 11.09 1.75
C CYS A 137 -8.05 9.93 2.73
N TRP A 138 -9.07 9.54 3.49
CA TRP A 138 -9.05 8.36 4.38
C TRP A 138 -10.42 7.69 4.47
N SER A 139 -10.43 6.47 4.98
CA SER A 139 -11.64 5.66 5.09
C SER A 139 -12.47 6.00 6.32
N ASP A 140 -13.77 5.74 6.25
CA ASP A 140 -14.55 5.41 7.45
C ASP A 140 -14.75 3.87 7.46
N PRO A 141 -13.99 3.13 8.28
CA PRO A 141 -14.07 1.67 8.34
C PRO A 141 -15.16 1.16 9.31
N SER A 142 -16.00 2.04 9.88
CA SER A 142 -17.00 1.68 10.91
C SER A 142 -17.93 0.57 10.46
N LYS A 143 -18.41 0.62 9.21
CA LYS A 143 -19.28 -0.42 8.64
C LYS A 143 -18.58 -1.77 8.51
N ALA A 144 -17.30 -1.77 8.08
CA ALA A 144 -16.53 -3.01 7.96
C ALA A 144 -16.29 -3.64 9.34
N TRP A 145 -16.04 -2.84 10.37
CA TRP A 145 -16.01 -3.32 11.75
C TRP A 145 -17.36 -3.91 12.15
N ALA A 146 -18.43 -3.13 12.06
CA ALA A 146 -19.75 -3.53 12.56
C ALA A 146 -20.30 -4.81 11.88
N GLU A 147 -20.12 -4.94 10.57
CA GLU A 147 -20.75 -6.02 9.79
C GLU A 147 -19.83 -7.21 9.50
N LEU A 148 -18.51 -6.98 9.39
CA LEU A 148 -17.54 -8.04 9.07
C LEU A 148 -16.73 -8.49 10.30
N GLY A 149 -16.81 -7.76 11.41
CA GLY A 149 -15.89 -7.94 12.54
C GLY A 149 -14.42 -7.72 12.14
N TRP A 150 -14.19 -6.91 11.11
CA TRP A 150 -12.86 -6.67 10.54
C TRP A 150 -12.33 -5.29 10.91
N ARG A 151 -11.04 -5.22 11.24
CA ARG A 151 -10.30 -3.98 11.45
C ARG A 151 -8.85 -4.19 11.01
N ALA A 152 -8.22 -3.16 10.45
CA ALA A 152 -6.78 -3.19 10.23
C ALA A 152 -6.03 -3.19 11.57
N GLU A 153 -5.02 -4.06 11.68
CA GLU A 153 -4.29 -4.32 12.93
C GLU A 153 -2.86 -3.78 12.88
N ARG A 154 -2.28 -3.69 11.68
CA ARG A 154 -0.90 -3.28 11.49
C ARG A 154 -0.79 -1.78 11.34
N ASP A 155 0.20 -1.19 11.99
CA ASP A 155 0.50 0.24 11.92
C ASP A 155 1.47 0.57 10.77
N LEU A 156 1.70 1.88 10.57
CA LEU A 156 2.57 2.39 9.51
C LEU A 156 4.00 1.82 9.59
N VAL A 157 4.55 1.71 10.81
CA VAL A 157 5.90 1.19 11.05
C VAL A 157 5.99 -0.27 10.61
N THR A 158 5.01 -1.09 10.98
CA THR A 158 4.92 -2.50 10.57
C THR A 158 4.80 -2.62 9.05
N MET A 159 3.94 -1.81 8.42
CA MET A 159 3.80 -1.77 6.96
C MET A 159 5.13 -1.47 6.27
N LEU A 160 5.86 -0.47 6.74
CA LEU A 160 7.14 -0.08 6.15
C LEU A 160 8.23 -1.11 6.41
N ALA A 161 8.27 -1.73 7.59
CA ALA A 161 9.22 -2.78 7.94
C ALA A 161 9.05 -4.01 7.05
N ASP A 162 7.81 -4.47 6.83
CA ASP A 162 7.54 -5.62 5.99
C ASP A 162 7.82 -5.30 4.50
N ALA A 163 7.44 -4.12 4.03
CA ALA A 163 7.77 -3.64 2.69
C ALA A 163 9.30 -3.58 2.45
N TRP A 164 10.04 -3.05 3.43
CA TRP A 164 11.49 -2.99 3.37
C TRP A 164 12.13 -4.38 3.40
N ARG A 165 11.65 -5.28 4.26
CA ARG A 165 12.12 -6.68 4.32
C ARG A 165 11.97 -7.37 2.97
N TRP A 166 10.82 -7.22 2.31
CA TRP A 166 10.61 -7.71 0.95
C TRP A 166 11.61 -7.08 -0.04
N GLN A 167 11.68 -5.75 -0.11
CA GLN A 167 12.48 -5.08 -1.14
C GLN A 167 13.99 -5.30 -0.96
N SER A 168 14.48 -5.32 0.27
CA SER A 168 15.90 -5.53 0.58
C SER A 168 16.36 -6.95 0.27
N ASN A 169 15.51 -7.96 0.52
CA ASN A 169 15.76 -9.34 0.13
C ASN A 169 15.57 -9.59 -1.37
N ASN A 170 14.76 -8.77 -2.04
CA ASN A 170 14.42 -8.90 -3.46
C ASN A 170 14.64 -7.57 -4.20
N PRO A 171 15.89 -7.07 -4.35
CA PRO A 171 16.14 -5.73 -4.92
C PRO A 171 15.61 -5.55 -6.34
N ARG A 172 15.49 -6.66 -7.09
CA ARG A 172 14.98 -6.72 -8.47
C ARG A 172 13.61 -7.39 -8.58
N GLY A 173 12.87 -7.46 -7.47
CA GLY A 173 11.56 -8.10 -7.45
C GLY A 173 11.64 -9.59 -7.71
N TYR A 174 10.71 -10.14 -8.48
CA TYR A 174 10.65 -11.57 -8.81
C TYR A 174 11.57 -11.99 -9.95
N ALA A 175 12.31 -11.06 -10.56
CA ALA A 175 13.26 -11.39 -11.62
C ALA A 175 14.38 -12.28 -11.05
N THR A 176 14.46 -13.52 -11.53
CA THR A 176 15.56 -14.43 -11.22
C THR A 176 16.87 -13.86 -11.75
N GLU A 177 17.94 -13.94 -10.95
CA GLU A 177 19.29 -13.80 -11.51
C GLU A 177 19.45 -14.89 -12.57
N THR A 178 19.48 -14.50 -13.84
CA THR A 178 20.08 -15.37 -14.86
C THR A 178 21.55 -15.48 -14.51
N LYS A 179 21.91 -16.49 -13.71
CA LYS A 179 23.30 -16.94 -13.64
C LYS A 179 23.67 -17.37 -15.05
N LEU A 180 24.34 -16.50 -15.80
CA LEU A 180 25.05 -16.92 -17.00
C LEU A 180 25.92 -18.11 -16.62
N PRO A 181 25.82 -19.26 -17.30
CA PRO A 181 26.72 -20.37 -17.03
C PRO A 181 28.16 -19.87 -17.17
N ALA A 182 29.02 -20.26 -16.23
CA ALA A 182 30.44 -19.88 -16.15
C ALA A 182 31.31 -20.46 -17.28
N ALA A 183 30.76 -20.62 -18.49
CA ALA A 183 31.40 -21.21 -19.65
C ALA A 183 31.33 -20.26 -20.86
N MET A 184 31.81 -19.03 -20.68
CA MET A 184 32.18 -18.10 -21.78
C MET A 184 33.40 -17.27 -21.37
N ALA A 185 34.33 -17.89 -20.64
CA ALA A 185 35.67 -17.37 -20.37
C ALA A 185 36.69 -18.44 -20.78
N SER A 186 36.88 -18.57 -22.09
CA SER A 186 38.03 -19.24 -22.73
C SER A 186 38.17 -18.70 -24.14
#